data_AF-A0A2H3JMY7-F1
#
_entry.id   AF-A0A2H3JMY7-F1
#
_cell.length_a   1.000
_cell.length_b   1.000
_cell.length_c   1.000
_cell.angle_alpha   90.00
_cell.angle_beta   90.00
_cell.angle_gamma   90.00
#
_symmetry.space_group_name_H-M   'P 1'
#
loop_
_entity.id
_entity.type
_entity.pdbx_description
1 polymer ?
#
loop_
_entity_poly.entity_id
_entity_poly.type
_entity_poly.pdbx_seq_one_letter_code
_entity_poly.pdbx_strand_id
1 'polypeptide(L)' 'MNAEQRKVYTEILDAVERRQPLCAFVDGKAGRGKTFLVNALCNELRSRGRIVLPTATTGFASQLYPGGRTTHSAFK' A
#
# COMPACT_ATOMS: atom_id res chain seq x y z
N MET A 1 2.61 -14.24 -3.94
CA MET A 1 2.41 -13.69 -2.58
C MET A 1 2.43 -14.85 -1.59
N ASN A 2 3.21 -14.75 -0.51
CA ASN A 2 3.26 -15.81 0.52
C ASN A 2 2.08 -15.71 1.50
N ALA A 3 1.94 -16.68 2.42
CA ALA A 3 0.80 -16.76 3.34
C ALA A 3 0.64 -15.51 4.23
N GLU A 4 1.74 -15.03 4.83
CA GLU A 4 1.73 -13.83 5.69
C GLU A 4 1.34 -12.57 4.92
N GLN A 5 1.93 -12.37 3.74
CA GLN A 5 1.56 -11.25 2.86
C GLN A 5 0.09 -11.34 2.44
N ARG A 6 -0.42 -12.55 2.17
CA ARG A 6 -1.82 -12.76 1.81
C ARG A 6 -2.77 -12.44 2.96
N LYS A 7 -2.38 -12.74 4.20
CA LYS A 7 -3.14 -12.36 5.38
C LYS A 7 -3.29 -10.83 5.46
N VAL A 8 -2.18 -10.09 5.39
CA VAL A 8 -2.19 -8.61 5.40
C VAL A 8 -2.98 -8.05 4.21
N TYR A 9 -2.78 -8.61 3.02
CA TYR A 9 -3.50 -8.19 1.81
C TYR A 9 -5.02 -8.31 1.98
N THR A 10 -5.47 -9.45 2.48
CA THR A 10 -6.91 -9.74 2.67
C THR A 10 -7.50 -8.85 3.74
N GLU A 11 -6.80 -8.67 4.87
CA GLU A 11 -7.26 -7.81 5.97
C GLU A 11 -7.47 -6.35 5.53
N ILE A 12 -6.55 -5.80 4.73
CA ILE A 12 -6.68 -4.44 4.21
C ILE A 12 -7.82 -4.33 3.20
N LEU A 13 -7.95 -5.30 2.28
CA LEU A 13 -9.05 -5.29 1.30
C LEU A 13 -10.42 -5.42 1.98
N ASP A 14 -10.56 -6.31 2.94
CA ASP A 14 -11.79 -6.53 3.70
C ASP A 14 -12.21 -5.25 4.44
N ALA A 15 -11.25 -4.56 5.08
CA ALA A 15 -11.52 -3.28 5.74
C ALA A 15 -12.03 -2.22 4.74
N VAL A 16 -11.43 -2.13 3.55
CA VAL A 16 -11.87 -1.19 2.50
C VAL A 16 -13.26 -1.56 1.98
N GLU A 17 -13.53 -2.84 1.73
CA GLU A 17 -14.84 -3.32 1.26
C GLU A 17 -15.95 -3.04 2.27
N ARG A 18 -15.68 -3.29 3.55
CA ARG A 18 -16.61 -3.05 4.67
C ARG A 18 -16.68 -1.58 5.09
N ARG A 19 -15.91 -0.70 4.46
CA ARG A 19 -15.78 0.73 4.79
C ARG A 19 -15.43 0.95 6.26
N GLN A 20 -14.58 0.09 6.80
CA GLN A 20 -14.09 0.18 8.17
C GLN A 20 -12.79 0.99 8.21
N PRO A 21 -12.62 1.91 9.17
CA PRO A 21 -11.36 2.60 9.35
C PRO A 21 -10.27 1.60 9.75
N LEU A 22 -9.12 1.66 9.09
CA LEU A 22 -7.96 0.82 9.39
C LEU A 22 -6.70 1.67 9.37
N CYS A 23 -5.95 1.64 10.47
CA CYS A 23 -4.57 2.11 10.55
C CYS A 23 -3.70 0.91 10.89
N ALA A 24 -2.78 0.55 10.00
CA ALA A 24 -1.95 -0.64 10.12
C ALA A 24 -0.48 -0.33 9.86
N PHE A 25 0.40 -1.05 10.54
CA PHE A 25 1.84 -1.01 10.32
C PHE A 25 2.32 -2.38 9.83
N VAL A 26 2.94 -2.40 8.65
CA VAL A 26 3.46 -3.63 8.04
C VAL A 26 4.98 -3.66 8.17
N ASP A 27 5.48 -4.44 9.11
CA ASP A 27 6.92 -4.68 9.25
C ASP A 27 7.34 -6.00 8.61
N GLY A 28 8.57 -6.04 8.14
CA GLY A 28 9.17 -7.19 7.50
C GLY A 28 10.63 -6.93 7.21
N LYS A 29 11.45 -7.97 7.42
CA LYS A 29 12.89 -7.91 7.14
C LYS A 29 13.16 -7.55 5.67
N ALA A 30 14.35 -7.03 5.39
CA ALA A 30 14.82 -6.79 4.03
C ALA A 30 14.63 -8.05 3.16
N GLY A 31 14.21 -7.87 1.91
CA GLY A 31 13.97 -8.97 0.97
C GLY A 31 12.63 -9.72 1.15
N ARG A 32 11.76 -9.34 2.10
CA ARG A 32 10.45 -10.00 2.30
C ARG A 32 9.31 -9.46 1.43
N GLY A 33 9.62 -8.71 0.37
CA GLY A 33 8.62 -8.29 -0.63
C GLY A 33 7.57 -7.29 -0.13
N LYS A 34 7.90 -6.43 0.86
CA LYS A 34 6.99 -5.36 1.33
C LYS A 34 6.52 -4.46 0.18
N THR A 35 7.45 -4.06 -0.68
CA THR A 35 7.15 -3.26 -1.89
C THR A 35 6.17 -3.98 -2.82
N PHE A 36 6.33 -5.30 -3.01
CA PHE A 36 5.41 -6.09 -3.82
C PHE A 36 4.00 -6.10 -3.23
N LEU A 37 3.87 -6.32 -1.91
CA LEU A 37 2.58 -6.32 -1.23
C LEU A 37 1.86 -4.97 -1.34
N VAL A 38 2.56 -3.86 -1.08
CA VAL A 38 1.97 -2.52 -1.17
C VAL A 38 1.57 -2.20 -2.61
N ASN A 39 2.40 -2.54 -3.61
CA ASN A 39 2.04 -2.36 -5.02
C ASN A 39 0.83 -3.18 -5.43
N ALA A 40 0.73 -4.44 -4.98
CA ALA A 40 -0.43 -5.28 -5.25
C ALA A 40 -1.73 -4.66 -4.69
N LEU A 41 -1.69 -4.15 -3.45
CA LEU A 41 -2.83 -3.45 -2.84
C LEU A 41 -3.21 -2.19 -3.62
N CYS A 42 -2.22 -1.35 -3.98
CA CYS A 42 -2.48 -0.13 -4.75
C CYS A 42 -3.15 -0.44 -6.10
N ASN A 43 -2.66 -1.47 -6.80
CA ASN A 43 -3.18 -1.84 -8.11
C ASN A 43 -4.59 -2.44 -8.01
N GLU A 44 -4.84 -3.32 -7.04
CA GLU A 44 -6.16 -3.91 -6.82
C GLU A 44 -7.20 -2.86 -6.42
N LEU A 45 -6.85 -1.95 -5.53
CA LEU A 45 -7.78 -0.91 -5.10
C LEU A 45 -8.11 0.04 -6.28
N ARG A 46 -7.12 0.37 -7.11
CA ARG A 46 -7.34 1.19 -8.31
C ARG A 46 -8.14 0.47 -9.39
N SER A 47 -7.93 -0.84 -9.59
CA SER A 47 -8.72 -1.62 -10.56
C SER A 47 -10.21 -1.64 -10.17
N ARG A 48 -10.51 -1.55 -8.87
CA ARG A 48 -11.87 -1.41 -8.31
C ARG A 48 -12.38 0.03 -8.27
N GLY A 49 -11.69 0.98 -8.93
CA GLY A 49 -12.09 2.38 -8.99
C GLY A 49 -11.89 3.17 -7.68
N ARG A 50 -11.10 2.66 -6.73
CA ARG A 50 -10.80 3.39 -5.49
C ARG A 50 -9.66 4.41 -5.72
N ILE A 51 -9.72 5.51 -4.97
CA ILE A 51 -8.64 6.49 -4.92
C ILE A 51 -7.59 5.98 -3.94
N VAL A 52 -6.34 5.89 -4.41
CA VAL A 52 -5.19 5.46 -3.60
C VAL A 52 -4.10 6.53 -3.71
N LEU A 53 -3.65 7.04 -2.57
CA LEU A 53 -2.64 8.08 -2.44
C LEU A 53 -1.34 7.49 -1.85
N PRO A 54 -0.51 6.79 -2.65
CA PRO A 54 0.76 6.27 -2.16
C PRO A 54 1.72 7.42 -1.88
N THR A 55 2.24 7.45 -0.65
CA THR A 55 3.23 8.45 -0.24
C THR A 55 4.47 7.77 0.33
N ALA A 56 5.62 8.42 0.18
CA ALA A 56 6.88 7.94 0.73
C ALA A 56 7.70 9.12 1.28
N THR A 57 8.62 8.84 2.19
CA THR A 57 9.48 9.88 2.78
C THR A 57 10.53 10.40 1.79
N THR A 58 11.01 9.56 0.87
CA THR A 58 12.02 9.93 -0.14
C THR A 58 11.45 9.90 -1.55
N GLY A 59 12.03 10.71 -2.44
CA GLY A 59 11.65 10.73 -3.86
C GLY A 59 11.85 9.36 -4.52
N PHE A 60 13.00 8.73 -4.30
CA PHE A 60 13.30 7.40 -4.85
C PHE A 60 12.30 6.33 -4.40
N ALA A 61 11.91 6.33 -3.12
CA ALA A 61 10.91 5.39 -2.62
C ALA A 61 9.52 5.65 -3.23
N SER A 62 9.16 6.91 -3.50
CA SER A 62 7.87 7.24 -4.12
C SER A 62 7.76 6.71 -5.56
N GLN A 63 8.88 6.65 -6.30
CA GLN A 63 8.93 6.15 -7.67
C GLN A 63 8.62 4.64 -7.78
N LEU A 64 8.70 3.89 -6.67
CA LEU A 64 8.36 2.48 -6.63
C LEU A 64 6.85 2.22 -6.74
N TYR A 65 6.03 3.27 -6.58
CA TYR A 65 4.58 3.18 -6.58
C TYR A 65 4.00 4.05 -7.70
N PRO A 66 3.12 3.52 -8.58
CA PRO A 66 2.50 4.33 -9.62
C PRO A 66 1.73 5.51 -9.01
N GLY A 67 1.98 6.73 -9.50
CA GLY A 67 1.40 7.96 -8.93
C GLY A 67 1.91 8.32 -7.53
N GLY A 68 3.00 7.68 -7.06
CA GLY A 68 3.64 7.96 -5.78
C GLY A 68 4.17 9.38 -5.69
N ARG A 69 4.02 9.99 -4.51
CA ARG A 69 4.54 11.31 -4.18
C ARG A 69 5.32 11.27 -2.88
N THR A 70 6.17 12.27 -2.65
CA THR A 70 6.75 12.43 -1.32
C THR A 70 5.67 12.89 -0.33
N THR A 71 5.73 12.46 0.93
CA THR A 71 4.78 12.89 1.96
C THR A 71 4.68 14.42 2.02
N HIS A 72 5.82 15.11 1.93
CA HIS A 72 5.88 16.57 1.90
C HIS A 72 5.14 17.20 0.71
N SER A 73 5.20 16.59 -0.48
CA SER A 73 4.49 17.13 -1.66
C SER A 73 3.01 16.73 -1.71
N ALA A 74 2.65 15.60 -1.09
CA ALA A 74 1.28 15.11 -1.07
C ALA A 74 0.38 15.86 -0.07
N PHE A 75 0.95 16.28 1.07
CA PHE A 75 0.22 16.89 2.19
C PHE A 75 0.71 18.31 2.51
N LYS A 76 1.21 19.02 1.50
CA LYS A 76 1.59 20.43 1.62
C LYS A 76 0.38 21.32 1.90
#